data_AF-A0A965NMJ6-F1
#
_entry.id   AF-A0A965NMJ6-F1
#
_cell.length_a   1.000
_cell.length_b   1.000
_cell.length_c   1.000
_cell.angle_alpha   90.00
_cell.angle_beta   90.00
_cell.angle_gamma   90.00
#
_symmetry.space_group_name_H-M   'P 1'
#
loop_
_entity.id
_entity.type
_entity.pdbx_description
1 polymer ?
#
loop_
_entity_poly.entity_id
_entity_poly.type
_entity_poly.pdbx_seq_one_letter_code
_entity_poly.pdbx_strand_id
1 'polypeptide(L)'
;MSSTPRLLLGALLLFPLALLAQKKNRTNAPMEMSQLPAVATMPDAFPQVVGTQAFGPAYKFTKDEAVLEAAKGISGMGSRILKINAVSGQQLTPYIALPFTHYVLWYRSSDEWTKGFTPELKRREYNAVYLLTKDLLTRYDTAGKTFFLGHWEGDWYLLPDKDVKKDVSPELAAAMIEWLNVRQKAVDDARSEVPYAKCRVYTYAEVNRVRDAMKDGRKRLVNAVLPKVNVDFVSYSAYDCQLLPAEEIRATLDYVNAQLIAKPGLPVKRVFIGEFGLSWKVCGADGAKHDQRNREILAKFLTWKPVMTLFWQYYNNEVVDGEQVGFWLVDNKNNKTPLHETLTALFAAQEEAAREMRGRTRRLPGYEDIATFSENWLAARAPR
;
A
#
# COMPACT_ATOMS: atom_id res chain seq x y z
N MET A 1 32.65 -64.82 -55.51
CA MET A 1 32.99 -63.51 -56.11
C MET A 1 33.26 -62.57 -54.95
N SER A 2 34.53 -62.28 -54.60
CA SER A 2 35.26 -61.05 -55.02
C SER A 2 34.45 -59.79 -54.66
N SER A 3 34.88 -58.80 -53.86
CA SER A 3 36.22 -58.30 -53.53
C SER A 3 36.12 -57.21 -52.43
N THR A 4 37.15 -57.15 -51.59
CA THR A 4 37.73 -56.01 -50.81
C THR A 4 37.77 -54.63 -51.51
N PRO A 5 38.22 -53.48 -50.89
CA PRO A 5 38.42 -53.08 -49.46
C PRO A 5 38.18 -51.55 -49.12
N ARG A 6 38.59 -51.14 -47.88
CA ARG A 6 39.06 -49.81 -47.37
C ARG A 6 37.99 -48.77 -46.92
N LEU A 7 38.13 -47.93 -45.88
CA LEU A 7 39.21 -47.40 -45.00
C LEU A 7 38.62 -47.11 -43.59
N LEU A 8 39.30 -47.43 -42.46
CA LEU A 8 39.97 -46.52 -41.49
C LEU A 8 39.18 -45.24 -41.11
N LEU A 9 39.07 -44.76 -39.87
CA LEU A 9 39.53 -45.14 -38.53
C LEU A 9 38.84 -44.12 -37.58
N GLY A 10 38.41 -44.50 -36.38
CA GLY A 10 37.83 -43.51 -35.45
C GLY A 10 37.26 -44.12 -34.17
N ALA A 11 38.17 -44.53 -33.30
CA ALA A 11 37.96 -45.17 -32.01
C ALA A 11 36.80 -44.62 -31.15
N LEU A 12 36.08 -45.52 -30.48
CA LEU A 12 35.95 -45.52 -29.01
C LEU A 12 35.33 -46.83 -28.54
N LEU A 13 36.13 -47.58 -27.78
CA LEU A 13 35.79 -48.87 -27.19
C LEU A 13 34.81 -48.74 -26.02
N LEU A 14 33.99 -49.77 -25.93
CA LEU A 14 32.91 -50.07 -25.00
C LEU A 14 33.41 -50.39 -23.58
N PHE A 15 32.68 -49.82 -22.58
CA PHE A 15 32.33 -50.37 -21.24
C PHE A 15 33.45 -50.74 -20.23
N PRO A 16 33.17 -50.98 -18.91
CA PRO A 16 32.00 -50.68 -18.07
C PRO A 16 32.34 -49.90 -16.76
N LEU A 17 31.29 -49.60 -15.99
CA LEU A 17 31.29 -49.02 -14.65
C LEU A 17 32.32 -49.65 -13.68
N ALA A 18 33.04 -48.79 -12.97
CA ALA A 18 33.52 -49.04 -11.61
C ALA A 18 33.29 -47.78 -10.75
N LEU A 19 32.42 -47.90 -9.74
CA LEU A 19 32.25 -46.91 -8.69
C LEU A 19 33.57 -46.77 -7.91
N LEU A 20 34.14 -45.57 -7.88
CA LEU A 20 35.12 -45.17 -6.89
C LEU A 20 34.58 -43.96 -6.12
N ALA A 21 34.17 -44.23 -4.89
CA ALA A 21 33.74 -43.23 -3.93
C ALA A 21 34.94 -42.34 -3.53
N GLN A 22 34.92 -41.07 -3.93
CA GLN A 22 35.76 -40.04 -3.33
C GLN A 22 35.00 -39.34 -2.21
N LYS A 23 35.39 -39.64 -0.96
CA LYS A 23 35.13 -38.82 0.22
C LYS A 23 35.73 -37.42 -0.01
N LYS A 24 34.87 -36.41 -0.16
CA LYS A 24 35.25 -35.01 0.05
C LYS A 24 34.65 -34.54 1.37
N ASN A 25 35.50 -34.37 2.37
CA ASN A 25 35.19 -33.66 3.61
C ASN A 25 34.71 -32.24 3.25
N ARG A 26 33.40 -31.99 3.34
CA ARG A 26 32.87 -30.62 3.42
C ARG A 26 32.97 -30.20 4.88
N THR A 27 33.87 -29.26 5.13
CA THR A 27 33.91 -28.46 6.35
C THR A 27 32.56 -27.77 6.54
N ASN A 28 31.87 -28.10 7.64
CA ASN A 28 30.69 -27.39 8.14
C ASN A 28 31.09 -26.03 8.71
N ALA A 29 31.53 -25.10 7.85
CA ALA A 29 31.50 -23.69 8.20
C ALA A 29 30.06 -23.21 7.91
N PRO A 30 29.32 -22.70 8.90
CA PRO A 30 28.04 -22.06 8.61
C PRO A 30 28.34 -20.93 7.62
N MET A 31 27.67 -20.96 6.47
CA MET A 31 27.66 -19.83 5.56
C MET A 31 27.24 -18.62 6.37
N GLU A 32 28.16 -17.69 6.57
CA GLU A 32 27.86 -16.40 7.18
C GLU A 32 26.94 -15.67 6.19
N MET A 33 25.64 -15.89 6.35
CA MET A 33 24.64 -15.17 5.58
C MET A 33 24.74 -13.72 6.01
N SER A 34 25.04 -12.83 5.07
CA SER A 34 24.95 -11.38 5.29
C SER A 34 23.61 -11.09 5.97
N GLN A 35 23.65 -10.50 7.17
CA GLN A 35 22.44 -10.14 7.89
C GLN A 35 21.57 -9.25 6.98
N LEU A 36 20.35 -9.70 6.71
CA LEU A 36 19.34 -8.84 6.11
C LEU A 36 19.01 -7.73 7.13
N PRO A 37 18.79 -6.49 6.69
CA PRO A 37 18.55 -5.40 7.62
C PRO A 37 17.29 -5.67 8.44
N ALA A 38 17.25 -5.18 9.68
CA ALA A 38 16.12 -5.36 10.59
C ALA A 38 14.79 -5.02 9.87
N VAL A 39 13.73 -5.81 10.10
CA VAL A 39 12.42 -5.71 9.42
C VAL A 39 11.79 -4.31 9.54
N ALA A 40 12.20 -3.52 10.54
CA ALA A 40 11.82 -2.12 10.69
C ALA A 40 12.34 -1.20 9.56
N THR A 41 13.29 -1.64 8.74
CA THR A 41 13.83 -0.85 7.64
C THR A 41 13.01 -1.06 6.36
N MET A 42 12.66 0.04 5.68
CA MET A 42 12.14 0.01 4.31
C MET A 42 13.25 0.37 3.29
N PRO A 43 14.26 -0.49 3.06
CA PRO A 43 15.18 -0.22 1.96
C PRO A 43 14.49 -0.58 0.64
N ASP A 44 14.60 0.32 -0.34
CA ASP A 44 14.74 0.00 -1.77
C ASP A 44 13.84 -1.15 -2.25
N ALA A 45 12.52 -0.95 -2.28
CA ALA A 45 11.57 -2.00 -2.65
C ALA A 45 10.25 -1.51 -3.25
N PHE A 46 10.22 -0.30 -3.82
CA PHE A 46 9.00 0.29 -4.36
C PHE A 46 9.04 0.29 -5.90
N PRO A 47 8.56 -0.78 -6.57
CA PRO A 47 8.43 -0.74 -8.02
C PRO A 47 7.35 0.24 -8.49
N GLN A 48 6.42 0.61 -7.60
CA GLN A 48 5.33 1.53 -7.86
C GLN A 48 5.02 2.34 -6.59
N VAL A 49 4.61 3.60 -6.77
CA VAL A 49 4.08 4.48 -5.71
C VAL A 49 2.68 5.01 -6.03
N VAL A 50 2.15 4.73 -7.21
CA VAL A 50 0.78 5.11 -7.58
C VAL A 50 -0.06 3.84 -7.59
N GLY A 51 -1.28 3.93 -7.08
CA GLY A 51 -2.18 2.80 -7.02
C GLY A 51 -3.64 3.23 -6.96
N THR A 52 -4.50 2.24 -6.74
CA THR A 52 -5.93 2.43 -6.49
C THR A 52 -6.42 1.37 -5.50
N GLN A 53 -7.72 1.28 -5.30
CA GLN A 53 -8.32 0.55 -4.19
C GLN A 53 -9.66 -0.08 -4.54
N ALA A 54 -10.13 -0.97 -3.67
CA ALA A 54 -11.40 -1.68 -3.80
C ALA A 54 -12.17 -1.69 -2.48
N PHE A 55 -13.12 -0.78 -2.33
CA PHE A 55 -13.94 -0.59 -1.14
C PHE A 55 -15.42 -0.58 -1.49
N GLY A 56 -16.14 -1.57 -0.97
CA GLY A 56 -17.59 -1.71 -1.12
C GLY A 56 -18.15 -1.46 -2.53
N PRO A 57 -17.63 -2.10 -3.60
CA PRO A 57 -18.18 -1.88 -4.94
C PRO A 57 -19.69 -2.09 -4.99
N ALA A 58 -20.41 -1.13 -5.59
CA ALA A 58 -21.87 -1.20 -5.74
C ALA A 58 -22.32 -2.18 -6.83
N TYR A 59 -21.40 -2.71 -7.62
CA TYR A 59 -21.66 -3.65 -8.71
C TYR A 59 -20.45 -4.57 -8.94
N LYS A 60 -20.71 -5.63 -9.70
CA LYS A 60 -19.74 -6.62 -10.17
C LYS A 60 -20.24 -7.27 -11.46
N PHE A 61 -19.35 -7.91 -12.22
CA PHE A 61 -19.62 -8.50 -13.52
C PHE A 61 -19.31 -10.00 -13.59
N THR A 62 -18.78 -10.58 -12.51
CA THR A 62 -18.44 -12.00 -12.42
C THR A 62 -19.10 -12.65 -11.19
N LYS A 63 -18.79 -13.93 -10.97
CA LYS A 63 -19.24 -14.69 -9.80
C LYS A 63 -18.39 -14.42 -8.54
N ASP A 64 -17.22 -13.80 -8.68
CA ASP A 64 -16.38 -13.47 -7.53
C ASP A 64 -17.10 -12.51 -6.56
N GLU A 65 -16.65 -12.46 -5.31
CA GLU A 65 -17.04 -11.36 -4.41
C GLU A 65 -16.57 -10.03 -4.99
N ALA A 66 -17.38 -8.97 -4.86
CA ALA A 66 -17.17 -7.72 -5.60
C ALA A 66 -15.79 -7.08 -5.33
N VAL A 67 -15.31 -7.14 -4.09
CA VAL A 67 -13.96 -6.65 -3.71
C VAL A 67 -12.87 -7.51 -4.33
N LEU A 68 -13.05 -8.83 -4.41
CA LEU A 68 -12.09 -9.73 -5.05
C LEU A 68 -12.04 -9.54 -6.57
N GLU A 69 -13.20 -9.35 -7.20
CA GLU A 69 -13.28 -9.02 -8.62
C GLU A 69 -12.55 -7.70 -8.92
N ALA A 70 -12.84 -6.65 -8.13
CA ALA A 70 -12.14 -5.38 -8.25
C ALA A 70 -10.63 -5.54 -8.03
N ALA A 71 -10.20 -6.31 -7.03
CA ALA A 71 -8.78 -6.60 -6.80
C ALA A 71 -8.13 -7.33 -7.98
N LYS A 72 -8.82 -8.29 -8.62
CA LYS A 72 -8.35 -8.93 -9.86
C LYS A 72 -8.24 -7.92 -11.00
N GLY A 73 -9.19 -7.01 -11.13
CA GLY A 73 -9.15 -5.91 -12.08
C GLY A 73 -7.96 -4.97 -11.87
N ILE A 74 -7.72 -4.54 -10.64
CA ILE A 74 -6.56 -3.72 -10.23
C ILE A 74 -5.25 -4.45 -10.54
N SER A 75 -5.18 -5.75 -10.25
CA SER A 75 -4.03 -6.56 -10.63
C SER A 75 -3.86 -6.65 -12.16
N GLY A 76 -4.96 -6.72 -12.90
CA GLY A 76 -4.97 -6.76 -14.37
C GLY A 76 -4.46 -5.47 -15.01
N MET A 77 -4.56 -4.32 -14.32
CA MET A 77 -3.91 -3.08 -14.72
C MET A 77 -2.39 -3.09 -14.52
N GLY A 78 -1.84 -4.11 -13.85
CA GLY A 78 -0.42 -4.19 -13.49
C GLY A 78 -0.06 -3.49 -12.18
N SER A 79 -1.04 -3.14 -11.34
CA SER A 79 -0.77 -2.57 -10.01
C SER A 79 -0.07 -3.59 -9.09
N ARG A 80 0.85 -3.09 -8.26
CA ARG A 80 1.52 -3.79 -7.17
C ARG A 80 1.03 -3.38 -5.80
N ILE A 81 0.12 -2.42 -5.75
CA ILE A 81 -0.50 -1.91 -4.53
C ILE A 81 -1.98 -2.27 -4.54
N LEU A 82 -2.45 -2.84 -3.44
CA LEU A 82 -3.86 -3.09 -3.19
C LEU A 82 -4.26 -2.46 -1.85
N LYS A 83 -5.22 -1.53 -1.87
CA LYS A 83 -5.86 -1.03 -0.65
C LYS A 83 -7.30 -1.56 -0.55
N ILE A 84 -7.63 -2.22 0.57
CA ILE A 84 -8.93 -2.87 0.82
C ILE A 84 -9.32 -2.82 2.31
N ASN A 85 -10.59 -3.12 2.59
CA ASN A 85 -11.04 -3.45 3.94
C ASN A 85 -10.59 -4.87 4.33
N ALA A 86 -10.21 -5.03 5.60
CA ALA A 86 -9.98 -6.31 6.23
C ALA A 86 -10.65 -6.32 7.62
N VAL A 87 -11.42 -7.35 7.94
CA VAL A 87 -11.97 -7.52 9.30
C VAL A 87 -11.29 -8.67 10.02
N SER A 88 -11.24 -8.61 11.36
CA SER A 88 -10.68 -9.69 12.17
C SER A 88 -11.36 -11.03 11.84
N GLY A 89 -10.56 -12.08 11.59
CA GLY A 89 -11.03 -13.40 11.18
C GLY A 89 -11.30 -13.57 9.68
N GLN A 90 -11.21 -12.51 8.86
CA GLN A 90 -11.37 -12.62 7.41
C GLN A 90 -10.24 -13.42 6.76
N GLN A 91 -10.59 -14.26 5.79
CA GLN A 91 -9.62 -14.96 4.95
C GLN A 91 -8.99 -14.00 3.92
N LEU A 92 -7.70 -13.67 4.11
CA LEU A 92 -6.95 -12.81 3.19
C LEU A 92 -6.27 -13.58 2.04
N THR A 93 -6.21 -14.92 2.12
CA THR A 93 -5.55 -15.79 1.14
C THR A 93 -5.93 -15.48 -0.33
N PRO A 94 -7.22 -15.26 -0.70
CA PRO A 94 -7.58 -14.93 -2.08
C PRO A 94 -6.92 -13.65 -2.61
N TYR A 95 -6.68 -12.66 -1.74
CA TYR A 95 -6.04 -11.40 -2.08
C TYR A 95 -4.50 -11.51 -2.04
N ILE A 96 -3.97 -12.26 -1.09
CA ILE A 96 -2.52 -12.51 -0.96
C ILE A 96 -1.99 -13.30 -2.17
N ALA A 97 -2.81 -14.19 -2.74
CA ALA A 97 -2.48 -14.94 -3.95
C ALA A 97 -2.32 -14.07 -5.21
N LEU A 98 -2.86 -12.85 -5.22
CA LEU A 98 -2.67 -11.90 -6.32
C LEU A 98 -1.24 -11.30 -6.28
N PRO A 99 -0.68 -10.91 -7.44
CA PRO A 99 0.72 -10.49 -7.58
C PRO A 99 1.04 -9.07 -7.06
N PHE A 100 0.31 -8.63 -6.03
CA PHE A 100 0.63 -7.40 -5.29
C PHE A 100 1.83 -7.61 -4.38
N THR A 101 2.57 -6.52 -4.16
CA THR A 101 3.70 -6.47 -3.22
C THR A 101 3.39 -5.62 -2.00
N HIS A 102 2.46 -4.66 -2.11
CA HIS A 102 2.05 -3.77 -1.02
C HIS A 102 0.55 -3.88 -0.79
N TYR A 103 0.17 -4.16 0.45
CA TYR A 103 -1.21 -4.31 0.89
C TYR A 103 -1.50 -3.25 1.94
N VAL A 104 -2.44 -2.35 1.65
CA VAL A 104 -2.87 -1.32 2.59
C VAL A 104 -4.25 -1.72 3.11
N LEU A 105 -4.32 -2.09 4.38
CA LEU A 105 -5.53 -2.67 4.96
C LEU A 105 -6.17 -1.67 5.91
N TRP A 106 -7.44 -1.36 5.68
CA TRP A 106 -8.31 -0.89 6.76
C TRP A 106 -8.68 -2.08 7.61
N TYR A 107 -7.87 -2.34 8.64
CA TYR A 107 -8.04 -3.50 9.49
C TYR A 107 -8.91 -3.17 10.70
N ARG A 108 -10.11 -3.76 10.73
CA ARG A 108 -11.08 -3.59 11.82
C ARG A 108 -11.26 -4.87 12.64
N SER A 109 -10.95 -4.78 13.92
CA SER A 109 -11.28 -5.77 14.96
C SER A 109 -12.61 -5.45 15.61
N SER A 110 -12.82 -4.20 16.01
CA SER A 110 -14.11 -3.63 16.41
C SER A 110 -14.04 -2.09 16.37
N ASP A 111 -15.19 -1.42 16.39
CA ASP A 111 -15.29 0.05 16.55
C ASP A 111 -15.78 0.44 17.97
N GLU A 112 -15.83 -0.53 18.90
CA GLU A 112 -16.38 -0.34 20.26
C GLU A 112 -15.56 0.63 21.11
N TRP A 113 -14.27 0.81 20.79
CA TRP A 113 -13.36 1.71 21.51
C TRP A 113 -13.84 3.17 21.51
N THR A 114 -14.65 3.57 20.52
CA THR A 114 -15.24 4.91 20.40
C THR A 114 -16.19 5.26 21.56
N LYS A 115 -16.69 4.24 22.29
CA LYS A 115 -17.55 4.39 23.47
C LYS A 115 -16.77 4.29 24.79
N GLY A 116 -15.45 4.28 24.72
CA GLY A 116 -14.53 4.03 25.84
C GLY A 116 -13.72 2.77 25.60
N PHE A 117 -12.46 2.77 26.03
CA PHE A 117 -11.51 1.70 25.75
C PHE A 117 -11.12 0.93 27.02
N THR A 118 -12.00 0.01 27.41
CA THR A 118 -11.85 -0.81 28.62
C THR A 118 -10.63 -1.74 28.54
N PRO A 119 -10.11 -2.26 29.67
CA PRO A 119 -9.04 -3.26 29.66
C PRO A 119 -9.34 -4.48 28.79
N GLU A 120 -10.59 -4.93 28.76
CA GLU A 120 -11.05 -6.05 27.93
C GLU A 120 -10.98 -5.71 26.44
N LEU A 121 -11.43 -4.52 26.05
CA LEU A 121 -11.32 -4.05 24.67
C LEU A 121 -9.86 -3.88 24.24
N LYS A 122 -9.00 -3.32 25.11
CA LYS A 122 -7.55 -3.23 24.89
C LYS A 122 -6.93 -4.59 24.60
N ARG A 123 -7.27 -5.60 25.41
CA ARG A 123 -6.78 -6.97 25.25
C ARG A 123 -7.25 -7.61 23.95
N ARG A 124 -8.53 -7.44 23.59
CA ARG A 124 -9.10 -7.95 22.34
C ARG A 124 -8.46 -7.30 21.11
N GLU A 125 -8.28 -5.99 21.15
CA GLU A 125 -7.62 -5.21 20.10
C GLU A 125 -6.17 -5.67 19.90
N TYR A 126 -5.41 -5.73 20.99
CA TYR A 126 -4.04 -6.21 20.99
C TYR A 126 -3.95 -7.60 20.36
N ASN A 127 -4.74 -8.55 20.84
CA ASN A 127 -4.71 -9.93 20.36
C ASN A 127 -5.07 -10.01 18.87
N ALA A 128 -6.08 -9.27 18.42
CA ALA A 128 -6.51 -9.30 17.02
C ALA A 128 -5.43 -8.77 16.06
N VAL A 129 -4.71 -7.69 16.43
CA VAL A 129 -3.61 -7.16 15.61
C VAL A 129 -2.35 -8.02 15.71
N TYR A 130 -2.01 -8.48 16.91
CA TYR A 130 -0.83 -9.32 17.14
C TYR A 130 -0.95 -10.64 16.37
N LEU A 131 -2.10 -11.34 16.47
CA LEU A 131 -2.30 -12.63 15.81
C LEU A 131 -2.30 -12.50 14.29
N LEU A 132 -2.96 -11.47 13.73
CA LEU A 132 -2.90 -11.19 12.29
C LEU A 132 -1.45 -10.91 11.85
N THR A 133 -0.73 -10.08 12.60
CA THR A 133 0.66 -9.72 12.26
C THR A 133 1.55 -10.95 12.28
N LYS A 134 1.43 -11.79 13.31
CA LYS A 134 2.21 -13.04 13.43
C LYS A 134 1.89 -14.02 12.31
N ASP A 135 0.62 -14.18 11.94
CA ASP A 135 0.23 -14.99 10.77
C ASP A 135 0.90 -14.46 9.49
N LEU A 136 0.77 -13.16 9.19
CA LEU A 136 1.38 -12.54 8.02
C LEU A 136 2.91 -12.67 7.99
N LEU A 137 3.59 -12.59 9.13
CA LEU A 137 5.06 -12.70 9.21
C LEU A 137 5.57 -14.14 9.05
N THR A 138 4.75 -15.15 9.36
CA THR A 138 5.17 -16.57 9.38
C THR A 138 4.77 -17.35 8.13
N ARG A 139 3.84 -16.81 7.34
CA ARG A 139 3.39 -17.42 6.09
C ARG A 139 4.46 -17.41 4.99
N TYR A 140 4.49 -18.46 4.18
CA TYR A 140 5.38 -18.54 3.03
C TYR A 140 4.91 -17.68 1.85
N ASP A 141 3.59 -17.65 1.59
CA ASP A 141 2.98 -16.90 0.49
C ASP A 141 2.96 -15.38 0.71
N THR A 142 3.36 -14.92 1.91
CA THR A 142 3.58 -13.51 2.23
C THR A 142 5.03 -13.05 2.02
N ALA A 143 5.94 -13.95 1.65
CA ALA A 143 7.34 -13.60 1.41
C ALA A 143 7.48 -12.53 0.32
N GLY A 144 8.27 -11.49 0.60
CA GLY A 144 8.49 -10.33 -0.26
C GLY A 144 7.38 -9.28 -0.21
N LYS A 145 6.23 -9.56 0.44
CA LYS A 145 5.11 -8.63 0.55
C LYS A 145 5.26 -7.70 1.75
N THR A 146 4.61 -6.55 1.67
CA THR A 146 4.55 -5.52 2.69
C THR A 146 3.10 -5.23 3.01
N PHE A 147 2.74 -5.23 4.29
CA PHE A 147 1.39 -4.93 4.78
C PHE A 147 1.42 -3.66 5.62
N PHE A 148 0.47 -2.78 5.38
CA PHE A 148 0.19 -1.59 6.19
C PHE A 148 -1.16 -1.80 6.84
N LEU A 149 -1.21 -1.84 8.17
CA LEU A 149 -2.42 -2.06 8.96
C LEU A 149 -2.86 -0.74 9.58
N GLY A 150 -4.01 -0.23 9.16
CA GLY A 150 -4.53 1.03 9.68
C GLY A 150 -6.03 1.03 9.76
N HIS A 151 -6.62 2.20 9.64
CA HIS A 151 -8.05 2.41 9.81
C HIS A 151 -8.57 3.43 8.80
N TRP A 152 -9.89 3.49 8.69
CA TRP A 152 -10.57 4.49 7.87
C TRP A 152 -10.48 5.86 8.55
N GLU A 153 -10.21 6.92 7.77
CA GLU A 153 -10.49 8.33 8.06
C GLU A 153 -10.77 8.68 9.55
N GLY A 154 -9.69 8.78 10.32
CA GLY A 154 -9.77 8.83 11.78
C GLY A 154 -10.49 10.06 12.35
N ASP A 155 -10.50 11.19 11.64
CA ASP A 155 -11.26 12.36 12.09
C ASP A 155 -12.77 12.06 12.11
N TRP A 156 -13.28 11.14 11.27
CA TRP A 156 -14.70 10.75 11.33
C TRP A 156 -15.05 9.87 12.52
N TYR A 157 -14.09 9.16 13.10
CA TYR A 157 -14.28 8.53 14.40
C TYR A 157 -14.30 9.57 15.53
N LEU A 158 -13.52 10.65 15.39
CA LEU A 158 -13.33 11.67 16.41
C LEU A 158 -14.35 12.83 16.36
N LEU A 159 -15.10 12.94 15.27
CA LEU A 159 -16.16 13.93 15.05
C LEU A 159 -17.52 13.20 14.95
N PRO A 160 -18.17 12.88 16.08
CA PRO A 160 -19.53 12.37 16.08
C PRO A 160 -20.45 13.24 15.23
N ASP A 161 -21.39 12.61 14.53
CA ASP A 161 -22.30 13.24 13.55
C ASP A 161 -21.60 13.95 12.38
N LYS A 162 -20.28 13.76 12.24
CA LYS A 162 -19.43 14.43 11.24
C LYS A 162 -19.49 15.96 11.32
N ASP A 163 -19.74 16.50 12.51
CA ASP A 163 -19.80 17.96 12.73
C ASP A 163 -18.41 18.59 12.74
N VAL A 164 -17.99 19.07 11.57
CA VAL A 164 -16.69 19.71 11.35
C VAL A 164 -16.53 21.05 12.09
N LYS A 165 -17.60 21.63 12.67
CA LYS A 165 -17.50 22.87 13.43
C LYS A 165 -17.06 22.66 14.88
N LYS A 166 -17.06 21.41 15.36
CA LYS A 166 -16.59 21.06 16.70
C LYS A 166 -15.11 20.69 16.68
N ASP A 167 -14.48 20.84 17.85
CA ASP A 167 -13.19 20.23 18.12
C ASP A 167 -13.39 18.79 18.58
N VAL A 168 -12.38 17.96 18.36
CA VAL A 168 -12.33 16.61 18.92
C VAL A 168 -12.40 16.68 20.45
N SER A 169 -13.26 15.85 21.05
CA SER A 169 -13.34 15.72 22.52
C SER A 169 -12.00 15.19 23.09
N PRO A 170 -11.50 15.75 24.20
CA PRO A 170 -10.29 15.26 24.86
C PRO A 170 -10.37 13.77 25.23
N GLU A 171 -11.53 13.30 25.69
CA GLU A 171 -11.78 11.92 26.10
C GLU A 171 -11.70 10.97 24.90
N LEU A 172 -12.31 11.36 23.78
CA LEU A 172 -12.31 10.56 22.55
C LEU A 172 -10.91 10.56 21.88
N ALA A 173 -10.20 11.69 21.93
CA ALA A 173 -8.79 11.73 21.54
C ALA A 173 -7.93 10.80 22.41
N ALA A 174 -8.13 10.81 23.74
CA ALA A 174 -7.42 9.90 24.65
C ALA A 174 -7.69 8.43 24.33
N ALA A 175 -8.95 8.06 24.06
CA ALA A 175 -9.31 6.71 23.65
C ALA A 175 -8.63 6.30 22.33
N MET A 176 -8.58 7.19 21.33
CA MET A 176 -7.89 6.89 20.08
C MET A 176 -6.37 6.78 20.25
N ILE A 177 -5.76 7.62 21.11
CA ILE A 177 -4.33 7.52 21.43
C ILE A 177 -4.01 6.14 22.00
N GLU A 178 -4.80 5.68 22.98
CA GLU A 178 -4.63 4.35 23.55
C GLU A 178 -4.85 3.25 22.50
N TRP A 179 -5.89 3.38 21.67
CA TRP A 179 -6.20 2.43 20.61
C TRP A 179 -5.06 2.28 19.61
N LEU A 180 -4.53 3.39 19.08
CA LEU A 180 -3.40 3.37 18.14
C LEU A 180 -2.11 2.83 18.80
N ASN A 181 -1.83 3.19 20.05
CA ASN A 181 -0.66 2.69 20.77
C ASN A 181 -0.74 1.19 21.05
N VAL A 182 -1.93 0.65 21.37
CA VAL A 182 -2.15 -0.79 21.54
C VAL A 182 -1.88 -1.54 20.23
N ARG A 183 -2.37 -1.01 19.10
CA ARG A 183 -2.15 -1.61 17.78
C ARG A 183 -0.68 -1.57 17.37
N GLN A 184 0.01 -0.45 17.61
CA GLN A 184 1.46 -0.36 17.37
C GLN A 184 2.23 -1.36 18.22
N LYS A 185 1.92 -1.45 19.52
CA LYS A 185 2.56 -2.41 20.42
C LYS A 185 2.35 -3.84 19.94
N ALA A 186 1.16 -4.20 19.50
CA ALA A 186 0.85 -5.53 18.99
C ALA A 186 1.71 -5.90 17.75
N VAL A 187 1.91 -4.96 16.82
CA VAL A 187 2.80 -5.15 15.67
C VAL A 187 4.26 -5.24 16.11
N ASP A 188 4.70 -4.36 17.01
CA ASP A 188 6.08 -4.34 17.49
C ASP A 188 6.44 -5.66 18.20
N ASP A 189 5.57 -6.14 19.09
CA ASP A 189 5.76 -7.39 19.83
C ASP A 189 5.79 -8.59 18.86
N ALA A 190 4.87 -8.66 17.89
CA ALA A 190 4.85 -9.73 16.88
C ALA A 190 6.12 -9.75 16.00
N ARG A 191 6.61 -8.57 15.58
CA ARG A 191 7.89 -8.47 14.84
C ARG A 191 9.09 -8.87 15.69
N SER A 192 9.06 -8.58 17.00
CA SER A 192 10.15 -8.95 17.92
C SER A 192 10.23 -10.46 18.13
N GLU A 193 9.07 -11.14 18.14
CA GLU A 193 8.98 -12.59 18.34
C GLU A 193 9.24 -13.41 17.08
N VAL A 194 9.03 -12.84 15.88
CA VAL A 194 9.33 -13.50 14.60
C VAL A 194 10.62 -12.91 14.02
N PRO A 195 11.81 -13.34 14.48
CA PRO A 195 13.10 -12.70 14.15
C PRO A 195 13.47 -12.80 12.66
N TYR A 196 12.88 -13.74 11.93
CA TYR A 196 13.17 -13.99 10.52
C TYR A 196 11.89 -13.98 9.69
N ALA A 197 11.51 -12.80 9.20
CA ALA A 197 10.38 -12.66 8.28
C ALA A 197 10.86 -12.15 6.91
N LYS A 198 10.39 -12.81 5.84
CA LYS A 198 10.52 -12.28 4.46
C LYS A 198 9.38 -11.31 4.11
N CYS A 199 8.40 -11.17 5.00
CA CYS A 199 7.29 -10.24 4.96
C CYS A 199 7.59 -9.01 5.84
N ARG A 200 7.01 -7.86 5.50
CA ARG A 200 7.07 -6.64 6.32
C ARG A 200 5.65 -6.25 6.75
N VAL A 201 5.49 -5.85 8.01
CA VAL A 201 4.21 -5.36 8.53
C VAL A 201 4.44 -4.04 9.28
N TYR A 202 3.68 -3.02 8.89
CA TYR A 202 3.70 -1.67 9.46
C TYR A 202 2.29 -1.27 9.89
N THR A 203 2.18 -0.36 10.85
CA THR A 203 0.91 0.32 11.14
C THR A 203 0.78 1.64 10.38
N TYR A 204 -0.44 2.14 10.26
CA TYR A 204 -0.65 3.55 9.98
C TYR A 204 -1.90 4.10 10.68
N ALA A 205 -1.90 5.41 10.92
CA ALA A 205 -3.11 6.17 11.23
C ALA A 205 -3.58 6.93 9.98
N GLU A 206 -4.88 6.99 9.73
CA GLU A 206 -5.44 7.75 8.59
C GLU A 206 -6.07 9.07 9.06
N VAL A 207 -5.61 10.20 8.52
CA VAL A 207 -6.16 11.54 8.76
C VAL A 207 -6.99 11.99 7.56
N ASN A 208 -7.96 12.88 7.76
CA ASN A 208 -8.84 13.35 6.68
C ASN A 208 -9.39 14.79 6.85
N ARG A 209 -9.08 15.46 7.96
CA ARG A 209 -9.46 16.87 8.23
C ARG A 209 -8.24 17.72 8.61
N VAL A 210 -7.13 17.57 7.89
CA VAL A 210 -5.85 18.21 8.23
C VAL A 210 -5.94 19.73 8.10
N ARG A 211 -6.64 20.24 7.07
CA ARG A 211 -6.71 21.68 6.80
C ARG A 211 -7.47 22.44 7.88
N ASP A 212 -8.48 21.82 8.50
CA ASP A 212 -9.17 22.39 9.67
C ASP A 212 -8.19 22.68 10.81
N ALA A 213 -7.23 21.78 11.05
CA ALA A 213 -6.22 21.98 12.09
C ALA A 213 -5.16 23.01 11.67
N MET A 214 -4.68 22.90 10.43
CA MET A 214 -3.58 23.72 9.92
C MET A 214 -3.96 25.19 9.73
N LYS A 215 -5.17 25.47 9.24
CA LYS A 215 -5.61 26.84 8.91
C LYS A 215 -6.51 27.45 9.97
N ASP A 216 -7.40 26.64 10.54
CA ASP A 216 -8.43 27.15 11.47
C ASP A 216 -8.08 26.88 12.94
N GLY A 217 -6.96 26.21 13.22
CA GLY A 217 -6.49 25.91 14.57
C GLY A 217 -7.31 24.85 15.32
N ARG A 218 -8.21 24.14 14.62
CA ARG A 218 -9.09 23.13 15.21
C ARG A 218 -8.32 21.96 15.80
N LYS A 219 -8.92 21.30 16.79
CA LYS A 219 -8.42 20.00 17.28
C LYS A 219 -8.92 18.89 16.39
N ARG A 220 -7.98 18.14 15.82
CA ARG A 220 -8.17 17.05 14.86
C ARG A 220 -7.19 15.93 15.18
N LEU A 221 -7.33 14.77 14.54
CA LEU A 221 -6.40 13.66 14.72
C LEU A 221 -4.95 14.13 14.52
N VAL A 222 -4.70 14.90 13.46
CA VAL A 222 -3.36 15.37 13.09
C VAL A 222 -2.63 16.10 14.21
N ASN A 223 -3.28 16.96 15.02
CA ASN A 223 -2.61 17.74 16.06
C ASN A 223 -2.98 17.35 17.50
N ALA A 224 -4.10 16.65 17.71
CA ALA A 224 -4.56 16.23 19.03
C ALA A 224 -4.08 14.82 19.39
N VAL A 225 -3.87 13.95 18.39
CA VAL A 225 -3.57 12.52 18.53
C VAL A 225 -2.19 12.16 18.00
N LEU A 226 -1.84 12.49 16.73
CA LEU A 226 -0.56 12.06 16.13
C LEU A 226 0.69 12.37 16.96
N PRO A 227 0.81 13.54 17.64
CA PRO A 227 1.98 13.85 18.47
C PRO A 227 2.17 12.94 19.69
N LYS A 228 1.21 12.05 19.99
CA LYS A 228 1.18 11.19 21.18
C LYS A 228 1.15 9.69 20.83
N VAL A 229 1.29 9.34 19.55
CA VAL A 229 1.28 7.95 19.09
C VAL A 229 2.50 7.67 18.22
N ASN A 230 3.04 6.46 18.30
CA ASN A 230 4.25 6.05 17.60
C ASN A 230 3.97 5.17 16.37
N VAL A 231 2.94 5.51 15.59
CA VAL A 231 2.58 4.79 14.35
C VAL A 231 3.74 4.76 13.36
N ASP A 232 3.84 3.71 12.54
CA ASP A 232 4.91 3.61 11.53
C ASP A 232 4.69 4.64 10.41
N PHE A 233 3.48 4.74 9.86
CA PHE A 233 3.13 5.69 8.79
C PHE A 233 1.85 6.46 9.09
N VAL A 234 1.59 7.49 8.29
CA VAL A 234 0.31 8.21 8.24
C VAL A 234 -0.26 8.15 6.82
N SER A 235 -1.50 7.70 6.72
CA SER A 235 -2.31 7.82 5.51
C SER A 235 -3.08 9.13 5.56
N TYR A 236 -3.22 9.81 4.44
CA TYR A 236 -4.05 11.01 4.34
C TYR A 236 -5.12 10.80 3.27
N SER A 237 -6.39 10.77 3.69
CA SER A 237 -7.53 10.97 2.79
C SER A 237 -7.64 12.46 2.48
N ALA A 238 -7.09 12.85 1.32
CA ALA A 238 -6.64 14.21 1.06
C ALA A 238 -7.68 15.08 0.34
N TYR A 239 -8.96 14.74 0.44
CA TYR A 239 -10.04 15.47 -0.25
C TYR A 239 -10.13 16.95 0.14
N ASP A 240 -9.76 17.31 1.39
CA ASP A 240 -9.78 18.69 1.89
C ASP A 240 -8.64 19.58 1.33
N CYS A 241 -7.62 19.00 0.69
CA CYS A 241 -6.51 19.75 0.10
C CYS A 241 -6.23 19.47 -1.38
N GLN A 242 -6.77 18.40 -1.96
CA GLN A 242 -6.40 17.92 -3.31
C GLN A 242 -6.56 18.97 -4.43
N LEU A 243 -7.46 19.94 -4.26
CA LEU A 243 -7.71 21.01 -5.23
C LEU A 243 -6.80 22.22 -5.05
N LEU A 244 -6.02 22.30 -3.98
CA LEU A 244 -5.11 23.41 -3.71
C LEU A 244 -3.90 23.40 -4.67
N PRO A 245 -3.20 24.54 -4.80
CA PRO A 245 -1.90 24.59 -5.47
C PRO A 245 -0.85 23.64 -4.89
N ALA A 246 0.17 23.28 -5.67
CA ALA A 246 1.16 22.27 -5.28
C ALA A 246 1.97 22.68 -4.04
N GLU A 247 2.27 23.97 -3.89
CA GLU A 247 2.95 24.53 -2.73
C GLU A 247 2.11 24.42 -1.45
N GLU A 248 0.81 24.65 -1.53
CA GLU A 248 -0.12 24.48 -0.40
C GLU A 248 -0.31 23.00 -0.04
N ILE A 249 -0.30 22.10 -1.03
CA ILE A 249 -0.30 20.64 -0.80
C ILE A 249 0.98 20.22 -0.07
N ARG A 250 2.17 20.65 -0.55
CA ARG A 250 3.44 20.34 0.11
C ARG A 250 3.47 20.85 1.55
N ALA A 251 3.06 22.10 1.77
CA ALA A 251 2.99 22.68 3.11
C ALA A 251 2.02 21.91 4.03
N THR A 252 0.90 21.39 3.49
CA THR A 252 -0.05 20.55 4.24
C THR A 252 0.58 19.22 4.64
N LEU A 253 1.30 18.57 3.72
CA LEU A 253 1.98 17.29 3.99
C LEU A 253 3.16 17.46 4.96
N ASP A 254 3.90 18.56 4.86
CA ASP A 254 4.93 18.92 5.83
C ASP A 254 4.33 19.13 7.22
N TYR A 255 3.17 19.82 7.30
CA TYR A 255 2.45 20.00 8.56
C TYR A 255 2.05 18.66 9.18
N VAL A 256 1.52 17.71 8.41
CA VAL A 256 1.21 16.35 8.90
C VAL A 256 2.49 15.67 9.36
N ASN A 257 3.54 15.65 8.52
CA ASN A 257 4.78 14.93 8.80
C ASN A 257 5.48 15.43 10.08
N ALA A 258 5.39 16.74 10.35
CA ALA A 258 5.94 17.36 11.54
C ALA A 258 5.24 16.93 12.86
N GLN A 259 4.04 16.35 12.79
CA GLN A 259 3.34 15.86 13.98
C GLN A 259 3.79 14.47 14.43
N LEU A 260 4.50 13.72 13.59
CA LEU A 260 4.89 12.37 13.95
C LEU A 260 6.16 12.38 14.83
N ILE A 261 6.15 11.54 15.86
CA ILE A 261 7.34 11.24 16.67
C ILE A 261 8.37 10.54 15.78
N ALA A 262 9.60 11.03 15.71
CA ALA A 262 10.68 10.41 14.93
C ALA A 262 10.86 8.94 15.32
N LYS A 263 10.92 8.05 14.33
CA LYS A 263 10.96 6.60 14.54
C LYS A 263 12.19 5.98 13.87
N PRO A 264 13.17 5.47 14.66
CA PRO A 264 14.38 4.86 14.11
C PRO A 264 14.08 3.73 13.12
N GLY A 265 14.86 3.65 12.05
CA GLY A 265 14.72 2.62 11.01
C GLY A 265 13.70 2.94 9.92
N LEU A 266 12.85 3.95 10.09
CA LEU A 266 11.91 4.43 9.07
C LEU A 266 12.41 5.71 8.38
N PRO A 267 11.94 5.99 7.14
CA PRO A 267 12.28 7.24 6.46
C PRO A 267 11.80 8.48 7.25
N VAL A 268 12.40 9.64 6.98
CA VAL A 268 12.00 10.92 7.60
C VAL A 268 10.58 11.32 7.17
N LYS A 269 10.23 11.06 5.91
CA LYS A 269 8.87 11.26 5.36
C LYS A 269 8.06 9.98 5.49
N ARG A 270 7.01 10.01 6.31
CA ARG A 270 6.17 8.83 6.60
C ARG A 270 4.70 9.04 6.29
N VAL A 271 4.39 10.08 5.51
CA VAL A 271 3.03 10.36 5.04
C VAL A 271 2.85 9.80 3.64
N PHE A 272 1.69 9.19 3.38
CA PHE A 272 1.25 8.81 2.05
C PHE A 272 -0.18 9.26 1.79
N ILE A 273 -0.55 9.43 0.52
CA ILE A 273 -1.92 9.80 0.14
C ILE A 273 -2.75 8.52 0.05
N GLY A 274 -3.59 8.31 1.05
CA GLY A 274 -4.44 7.13 1.17
C GLY A 274 -5.68 7.22 0.29
N GLU A 275 -6.16 8.43 0.02
CA GLU A 275 -7.28 8.67 -0.88
C GLU A 275 -7.15 10.04 -1.55
N PHE A 276 -7.46 10.06 -2.83
CA PHE A 276 -7.78 11.27 -3.58
C PHE A 276 -8.64 10.89 -4.79
N GLY A 277 -9.26 11.89 -5.39
CA GLY A 277 -9.95 11.74 -6.66
C GLY A 277 -11.12 12.69 -6.80
N LEU A 278 -11.54 12.88 -8.04
CA LEU A 278 -12.81 13.49 -8.41
C LEU A 278 -13.67 12.45 -9.08
N SER A 279 -14.96 12.47 -8.77
CA SER A 279 -15.92 11.57 -9.39
C SER A 279 -16.27 11.98 -10.82
N TRP A 280 -16.79 11.02 -11.57
CA TRP A 280 -17.37 11.20 -12.90
C TRP A 280 -18.36 12.36 -12.94
N LYS A 281 -19.28 12.44 -11.97
CA LYS A 281 -20.30 13.50 -11.89
C LYS A 281 -19.67 14.88 -11.67
N VAL A 282 -18.66 14.99 -10.81
CA VAL A 282 -17.94 16.26 -10.57
C VAL A 282 -17.16 16.72 -11.81
N CYS A 283 -16.76 15.78 -12.67
CA CYS A 283 -16.10 16.08 -13.94
C CYS A 283 -17.09 16.27 -15.11
N GLY A 284 -18.40 16.41 -14.82
CA GLY A 284 -19.42 16.70 -15.82
C GLY A 284 -19.74 15.51 -16.73
N ALA A 285 -19.55 14.28 -16.24
CA ALA A 285 -19.73 13.04 -16.99
C ALA A 285 -18.88 12.95 -18.27
N ASP A 286 -17.71 13.57 -18.25
CA ASP A 286 -16.77 13.66 -19.37
C ASP A 286 -15.48 12.90 -19.01
N GLY A 287 -15.17 11.87 -19.81
CA GLY A 287 -14.02 11.01 -19.57
C GLY A 287 -12.67 11.71 -19.75
N ALA A 288 -12.56 12.66 -20.67
CA ALA A 288 -11.33 13.42 -20.88
C ALA A 288 -11.09 14.38 -19.71
N LYS A 289 -12.13 15.07 -19.24
CA LYS A 289 -12.03 15.93 -18.05
C LYS A 289 -11.77 15.12 -16.78
N HIS A 290 -12.39 13.94 -16.65
CA HIS A 290 -12.16 13.04 -15.53
C HIS A 290 -10.70 12.59 -15.45
N ASP A 291 -10.12 12.17 -16.57
CA ASP A 291 -8.69 11.83 -16.64
C ASP A 291 -7.80 13.04 -16.34
N GLN A 292 -8.02 14.15 -17.05
CA GLN A 292 -7.19 15.35 -16.93
C GLN A 292 -7.10 15.83 -15.49
N ARG A 293 -8.23 16.08 -14.85
CA ARG A 293 -8.26 16.68 -13.50
C ARG A 293 -7.66 15.73 -12.45
N ASN A 294 -7.90 14.43 -12.57
CA ASN A 294 -7.34 13.45 -11.63
C ASN A 294 -5.83 13.27 -11.83
N ARG A 295 -5.31 13.32 -13.06
CA ARG A 295 -3.86 13.34 -13.33
C ARG A 295 -3.19 14.58 -12.77
N GLU A 296 -3.81 15.75 -12.92
CA GLU A 296 -3.29 17.01 -12.35
C GLU A 296 -3.21 16.94 -10.83
N ILE A 297 -4.24 16.41 -10.16
CA ILE A 297 -4.23 16.18 -8.71
C ILE A 297 -3.11 15.22 -8.31
N LEU A 298 -2.99 14.07 -9.00
CA LEU A 298 -1.94 13.08 -8.76
C LEU A 298 -0.54 13.71 -8.90
N ALA A 299 -0.30 14.49 -9.96
CA ALA A 299 0.97 15.15 -10.19
C ALA A 299 1.33 16.11 -9.05
N LYS A 300 0.36 16.90 -8.56
CA LYS A 300 0.59 17.81 -7.41
C LYS A 300 1.00 17.06 -6.14
N PHE A 301 0.36 15.94 -5.83
CA PHE A 301 0.75 15.11 -4.68
C PHE A 301 2.16 14.53 -4.83
N LEU A 302 2.53 14.08 -6.03
CA LEU A 302 3.85 13.52 -6.32
C LEU A 302 4.99 14.54 -6.15
N THR A 303 4.72 15.85 -6.14
CA THR A 303 5.74 16.87 -5.85
C THR A 303 6.32 16.76 -4.43
N TRP A 304 5.59 16.16 -3.48
CA TRP A 304 6.07 15.94 -2.12
C TRP A 304 6.88 14.65 -1.95
N LYS A 305 6.84 13.76 -2.95
CA LYS A 305 7.44 12.41 -2.94
C LYS A 305 6.88 11.49 -1.84
N PRO A 306 5.54 11.31 -1.75
CA PRO A 306 4.93 10.41 -0.79
C PRO A 306 5.29 8.94 -1.08
N VAL A 307 5.24 8.09 -0.05
CA VAL A 307 5.51 6.65 -0.18
C VAL A 307 4.54 5.97 -1.14
N MET A 308 3.27 6.40 -1.12
CA MET A 308 2.20 5.95 -2.01
C MET A 308 1.21 7.08 -2.29
N THR A 309 0.48 7.00 -3.40
CA THR A 309 -0.63 7.90 -3.75
C THR A 309 -1.74 7.12 -4.42
N LEU A 310 -2.89 7.01 -3.75
CA LEU A 310 -3.94 6.06 -4.07
C LEU A 310 -5.23 6.74 -4.53
N PHE A 311 -5.60 6.50 -5.79
CA PHE A 311 -6.85 7.01 -6.37
C PHE A 311 -8.05 6.23 -5.85
N TRP A 312 -9.13 6.93 -5.47
CA TRP A 312 -10.43 6.35 -5.15
C TRP A 312 -11.35 6.33 -6.39
N GLN A 313 -11.71 5.19 -6.99
CA GLN A 313 -11.25 3.80 -6.80
C GLN A 313 -11.58 2.94 -8.06
N TYR A 314 -11.37 1.61 -8.05
CA TYR A 314 -11.58 0.78 -9.25
C TYR A 314 -13.06 0.71 -9.70
N TYR A 315 -13.96 0.34 -8.79
CA TYR A 315 -15.42 0.36 -8.99
C TYR A 315 -16.08 1.32 -8.02
N ASN A 316 -17.12 2.02 -8.47
CA ASN A 316 -17.82 2.99 -7.63
C ASN A 316 -18.59 2.31 -6.49
N ASN A 317 -18.57 2.96 -5.33
CA ASN A 317 -19.33 2.60 -4.13
C ASN A 317 -20.33 3.69 -3.73
N GLU A 318 -20.24 4.89 -4.31
CA GLU A 318 -21.06 6.05 -3.96
C GLU A 318 -22.31 6.12 -4.86
N VAL A 319 -23.44 5.68 -4.33
CA VAL A 319 -24.75 5.73 -5.01
C VAL A 319 -25.66 6.65 -4.22
N VAL A 320 -26.16 7.71 -4.87
CA VAL A 320 -27.05 8.71 -4.26
C VAL A 320 -28.34 8.74 -5.08
N ASP A 321 -29.47 8.53 -4.43
CA ASP A 321 -30.80 8.48 -5.05
C ASP A 321 -30.88 7.50 -6.25
N GLY A 322 -30.16 6.37 -6.13
CA GLY A 322 -30.07 5.35 -7.18
C GLY A 322 -29.10 5.69 -8.32
N GLU A 323 -28.54 6.91 -8.35
CA GLU A 323 -27.54 7.32 -9.33
C GLU A 323 -26.12 7.07 -8.86
N GLN A 324 -25.28 6.62 -9.78
CA GLN A 324 -23.85 6.47 -9.51
C GLN A 324 -23.18 7.85 -9.49
N VAL A 325 -22.48 8.19 -8.41
CA VAL A 325 -21.65 9.41 -8.33
C VAL A 325 -20.41 9.29 -9.23
N GLY A 326 -19.83 8.09 -9.26
CA GLY A 326 -18.82 7.70 -10.25
C GLY A 326 -17.38 7.92 -9.83
N PHE A 327 -17.04 7.60 -8.58
CA PHE A 327 -15.64 7.38 -8.20
C PHE A 327 -15.18 6.00 -8.71
N TRP A 328 -14.94 5.89 -10.02
CA TRP A 328 -14.57 4.64 -10.67
C TRP A 328 -13.39 4.80 -11.64
N LEU A 329 -12.75 3.68 -11.94
CA LEU A 329 -11.94 3.51 -13.14
C LEU A 329 -12.69 2.73 -14.22
N VAL A 330 -13.58 1.83 -13.81
CA VAL A 330 -14.48 1.06 -14.66
C VAL A 330 -15.91 1.30 -14.20
N ASP A 331 -16.80 1.74 -15.09
CA ASP A 331 -18.17 2.11 -14.74
C ASP A 331 -19.09 0.89 -14.50
N ASN A 332 -20.34 1.16 -14.11
CA ASN A 332 -21.36 0.13 -13.85
C ASN A 332 -21.88 -0.58 -15.13
N LYS A 333 -21.34 -0.24 -16.30
CA LYS A 333 -21.60 -0.90 -17.59
C LYS A 333 -20.34 -1.63 -18.10
N ASN A 334 -19.32 -1.76 -17.25
CA ASN A 334 -18.04 -2.38 -17.53
C ASN A 334 -17.18 -1.63 -18.58
N ASN A 335 -17.43 -0.34 -18.77
CA ASN A 335 -16.59 0.50 -19.62
C ASN A 335 -15.43 1.07 -18.80
N LYS A 336 -14.23 1.02 -19.37
CA LYS A 336 -13.03 1.64 -18.78
C LYS A 336 -13.03 3.14 -19.09
N THR A 337 -12.72 3.95 -18.09
CA THR A 337 -12.52 5.40 -18.27
C THR A 337 -11.14 5.68 -18.91
N PRO A 338 -10.92 6.87 -19.52
CA PRO A 338 -9.58 7.26 -19.96
C PRO A 338 -8.55 7.27 -18.81
N LEU A 339 -8.97 7.59 -17.59
CA LEU A 339 -8.10 7.54 -16.41
C LEU A 339 -7.61 6.11 -16.10
N HIS A 340 -8.43 5.08 -16.36
CA HIS A 340 -7.99 3.68 -16.24
C HIS A 340 -6.80 3.41 -17.16
N GLU A 341 -6.87 3.85 -18.42
CA GLU A 341 -5.79 3.66 -19.41
C GLU A 341 -4.51 4.41 -18.98
N THR A 342 -4.66 5.66 -18.55
CA THR A 342 -3.56 6.46 -17.98
C THR A 342 -2.86 5.72 -16.84
N LEU A 343 -3.62 5.26 -15.84
CA LEU A 343 -3.03 4.61 -14.66
C LEU A 343 -2.39 3.27 -15.03
N THR A 344 -3.01 2.50 -15.93
CA THR A 344 -2.43 1.26 -16.46
C THR A 344 -1.07 1.52 -17.13
N ALA A 345 -0.99 2.56 -17.98
CA ALA A 345 0.25 2.94 -18.64
C ALA A 345 1.31 3.43 -17.66
N LEU A 346 0.92 4.20 -16.63
CA LEU A 346 1.83 4.65 -15.59
C LEU A 346 2.36 3.48 -14.74
N PHE A 347 1.52 2.51 -14.37
CA PHE A 347 1.94 1.32 -13.63
C PHE A 347 2.99 0.50 -14.38
N ALA A 348 2.79 0.31 -15.69
CA ALA A 348 3.77 -0.35 -16.55
C ALA A 348 5.08 0.46 -16.64
N ALA A 349 4.99 1.78 -16.80
CA ALA A 349 6.15 2.66 -16.89
C ALA A 349 6.97 2.70 -15.58
N GLN A 350 6.30 2.69 -14.42
CA GLN A 350 6.97 2.61 -13.11
C GLN A 350 7.74 1.29 -12.95
N GLU A 351 7.15 0.18 -13.36
CA GLU A 351 7.80 -1.14 -13.35
C GLU A 351 9.04 -1.18 -14.25
N GLU A 352 8.95 -0.62 -15.45
CA GLU A 352 10.09 -0.53 -16.37
C GLU A 352 11.21 0.35 -15.79
N ALA A 353 10.87 1.55 -15.29
CA ALA A 353 11.81 2.43 -14.63
C ALA A 353 12.50 1.76 -13.45
N ALA A 354 11.76 1.04 -12.61
CA ALA A 354 12.32 0.30 -11.48
C ALA A 354 13.27 -0.81 -11.92
N ARG A 355 12.96 -1.52 -13.01
CA ARG A 355 13.85 -2.54 -13.59
C ARG A 355 15.14 -1.93 -14.13
N GLU A 356 15.06 -0.81 -14.83
CA GLU A 356 16.23 -0.10 -15.33
C GLU A 356 17.14 0.40 -14.19
N MET A 357 16.55 1.05 -13.19
CA MET A 357 17.28 1.53 -12.02
C MET A 357 17.99 0.38 -11.31
N ARG A 358 17.29 -0.75 -11.11
CA ARG A 358 17.89 -1.97 -10.56
C ARG A 358 18.99 -2.55 -11.43
N GLY A 359 18.86 -2.50 -12.76
CA GLY A 359 19.92 -2.90 -13.68
C GLY A 359 21.21 -2.10 -13.49
N ARG A 360 21.07 -0.78 -13.24
CA ARG A 360 22.19 0.15 -13.04
C ARG A 360 22.82 0.07 -11.64
N THR A 361 22.00 0.02 -10.60
CA THR A 361 22.47 0.14 -9.19
C THR A 361 22.57 -1.20 -8.46
N ARG A 362 22.05 -2.28 -9.06
CA ARG A 362 21.83 -3.59 -8.40
C ARG A 362 20.89 -3.54 -7.18
N ARG A 363 20.17 -2.43 -6.97
CA ARG A 363 19.17 -2.24 -5.91
C ARG A 363 17.85 -1.79 -6.53
N LEU A 364 16.72 -2.20 -5.96
CA LEU A 364 15.44 -1.61 -6.37
C LEU A 364 15.42 -0.12 -6.01
N PRO A 365 14.63 0.71 -6.69
CA PRO A 365 14.57 2.13 -6.37
C PRO A 365 13.85 2.39 -5.03
N GLY A 366 14.17 3.54 -4.43
CA GLY A 366 13.38 4.11 -3.35
C GLY A 366 12.04 4.66 -3.87
N TYR A 367 11.09 4.88 -2.97
CA TYR A 367 9.81 5.47 -3.36
C TYR A 367 9.98 6.91 -3.90
N GLU A 368 10.98 7.67 -3.44
CA GLU A 368 11.24 9.03 -3.92
C GLU A 368 11.70 9.06 -5.39
N ASP A 369 12.51 8.08 -5.81
CA ASP A 369 12.96 7.93 -7.19
C ASP A 369 11.76 7.65 -8.11
N ILE A 370 10.90 6.71 -7.71
CA ILE A 370 9.71 6.37 -8.48
C ILE A 370 8.67 7.50 -8.44
N ALA A 371 8.52 8.23 -7.34
CA ALA A 371 7.65 9.41 -7.29
C ALA A 371 8.18 10.54 -8.20
N THR A 372 9.50 10.72 -8.30
CA THR A 372 10.15 11.66 -9.24
C THR A 372 9.92 11.24 -10.68
N PHE A 373 10.11 9.97 -10.99
CA PHE A 373 9.78 9.42 -12.29
C PHE A 373 8.30 9.65 -12.66
N SER A 374 7.37 9.31 -11.76
CA SER A 374 5.93 9.45 -11.99
C SER A 374 5.49 10.89 -12.21
N GLU A 375 6.04 11.85 -11.44
CA GLU A 375 5.77 13.28 -11.65
C GLU A 375 6.18 13.71 -13.06
N ASN A 376 7.42 13.40 -13.46
CA ASN A 376 7.94 13.75 -14.78
C ASN A 376 7.16 13.07 -15.90
N TRP A 377 6.77 11.81 -15.72
CA TRP A 377 6.00 11.04 -16.68
C TRP A 377 4.61 11.68 -16.94
N LEU A 378 3.96 12.17 -15.89
CA LEU A 378 2.68 12.86 -15.96
C LEU A 378 2.82 14.25 -16.60
N ALA A 379 3.85 15.01 -16.22
CA ALA A 379 4.11 16.35 -16.76
C ALA A 379 4.38 16.32 -18.28
N ALA A 380 5.13 15.33 -18.77
CA ALA A 380 5.42 15.17 -20.20
C ALA A 380 4.16 14.86 -21.06
N ARG A 381 3.06 14.46 -20.43
CA ARG A 381 1.78 14.11 -21.07
C ARG A 381 0.65 15.10 -20.76
N ALA A 382 0.96 16.21 -20.11
CA ALA A 382 0.00 17.29 -19.97
C ALA A 382 -0.30 17.89 -21.36
N PRO A 383 -1.58 18.15 -21.71
CA PRO A 383 -1.89 18.93 -22.90
C PRO A 383 -1.16 20.28 -22.78
N ARG A 384 -0.37 20.64 -23.81
CA ARG A 384 0.36 21.91 -23.87
C ARG A 384 -0.57 23.09 -23.97
#